data_AF-A0A6M0S6X0-F1
#
_entry.id   AF-A0A6M0S6X0-F1
#
_cell.length_a   1.000
_cell.length_b   1.000
_cell.length_c   1.000
_cell.angle_alpha   90.00
_cell.angle_beta   90.00
_cell.angle_gamma   90.00
#
_symmetry.space_group_name_H-M   'P 1'
#
loop_
_entity.id
_entity.type
_entity.pdbx_description
1 polymer ?
#
loop_
_entity_poly.entity_id
_entity_poly.type
_entity_poly.pdbx_seq_one_letter_code
_entity_poly.pdbx_strand_id
1 'polypeptide(L)'
;IKIINLARQVVQNDSYEAQVVNNPDEQNRQLAMEELIKEAINQERRRELDLYKRYATDPDFKRGLEASIIQFLMRSKPEELDDILGA
;
A
#
# COMPACT_ATOMS: atom_id res chain seq x y z
N ILE A 1 -5.60 -4.09 -2.36
CA ILE A 1 -5.02 -2.80 -1.93
C ILE A 1 -6.08 -2.00 -1.18
N LYS A 2 -5.80 -1.56 0.06
CA LYS A 2 -6.73 -0.68 0.81
C LYS A 2 -6.54 0.75 0.31
N ILE A 3 -7.62 1.42 -0.13
CA ILE A 3 -7.60 2.81 -0.66
C ILE A 3 -6.88 3.77 0.30
N ILE A 4 -7.03 3.55 1.61
CA ILE A 4 -6.38 4.36 2.65
C ILE A 4 -4.85 4.36 2.57
N ASN A 5 -4.23 3.26 2.11
CA ASN A 5 -2.79 3.16 1.95
C ASN A 5 -2.30 4.01 0.77
N LEU A 6 -3.04 3.99 -0.35
CA LEU A 6 -2.74 4.82 -1.52
C LEU A 6 -2.89 6.30 -1.18
N ALA A 7 -3.98 6.70 -0.52
CA ALA A 7 -4.18 8.08 -0.09
C ALA A 7 -3.06 8.56 0.86
N ARG A 8 -2.61 7.69 1.78
CA ARG A 8 -1.47 7.99 2.66
C ARG A 8 -0.19 8.21 1.87
N GLN A 9 0.11 7.36 0.89
CA GLN A 9 1.31 7.49 0.05
C GLN A 9 1.30 8.81 -0.74
N VAL A 10 0.13 9.23 -1.26
CA VAL A 10 -0.03 10.51 -1.96
C VAL A 10 0.26 11.69 -1.03
N VAL A 11 -0.34 11.73 0.16
CA VAL A 11 -0.16 12.84 1.12
C VAL A 11 1.26 12.89 1.70
N GLN A 12 1.94 11.74 1.80
CA GLN A 12 3.32 11.65 2.28
C GLN A 12 4.37 11.99 1.21
N ASN A 13 3.98 12.21 -0.05
CA ASN A 13 4.92 12.61 -1.09
C ASN A 13 5.36 14.06 -0.84
N ASP A 14 6.67 14.33 -0.85
CA ASP A 14 7.25 15.67 -0.61
C ASP A 14 6.70 16.74 -1.58
N SER A 15 6.25 16.32 -2.77
CA SER A 15 5.66 17.21 -3.77
C SER A 15 4.22 17.60 -3.48
N TYR A 16 3.51 16.88 -2.61
CA TYR A 16 2.09 17.08 -2.34
C TYR A 16 1.78 18.50 -1.84
N GLU A 17 2.55 18.98 -0.86
CA GLU A 17 2.30 20.30 -0.28
C GLU A 17 2.56 21.42 -1.30
N ALA A 18 3.67 21.37 -2.03
CA ALA A 18 4.05 22.43 -2.97
C ALA A 18 3.21 22.41 -4.26
N GLN A 19 2.94 21.23 -4.83
CA GLN A 19 2.34 21.11 -6.16
C GLN A 19 0.81 20.99 -6.12
N VAL A 20 0.24 20.57 -4.99
CA VAL A 20 -1.21 20.39 -4.81
C VAL A 20 -1.77 21.39 -3.81
N VAL A 21 -1.30 21.42 -2.56
CA VAL A 21 -1.94 22.23 -1.51
C VAL A 21 -1.70 23.73 -1.72
N ASN A 22 -0.45 24.12 -1.95
CA ASN A 22 -0.02 25.52 -2.01
C ASN A 22 0.02 26.08 -3.44
N ASN A 23 -0.42 25.30 -4.43
CA ASN A 23 -0.40 25.72 -5.84
C ASN A 23 -1.68 26.48 -6.21
N PRO A 24 -1.61 27.79 -6.55
CA PRO A 24 -2.79 28.59 -6.85
C PRO A 24 -3.46 28.20 -8.18
N ASP A 25 -2.73 27.55 -9.09
CA ASP A 25 -3.24 27.14 -10.41
C ASP A 25 -4.02 25.83 -10.31
N GLU A 26 -5.33 25.90 -10.59
CA GLU A 26 -6.25 24.77 -10.48
C GLU A 26 -5.94 23.63 -11.43
N GLN A 27 -5.57 23.94 -12.67
CA GLN A 27 -5.26 22.93 -13.66
C GLN A 27 -3.98 22.18 -13.28
N ASN A 28 -2.95 22.92 -12.85
CA ASN A 28 -1.69 22.32 -12.42
C ASN A 28 -1.84 21.51 -11.13
N ARG A 29 -2.68 21.95 -10.18
CA ARG A 29 -3.04 21.14 -8.99
C ARG A 29 -3.63 19.79 -9.37
N GLN A 30 -4.57 19.79 -10.31
CA GLN A 30 -5.25 18.57 -10.73
C GLN A 30 -4.26 17.59 -11.38
N LEU A 31 -3.44 18.06 -12.31
CA LEU A 31 -2.43 17.23 -12.97
C LEU A 31 -1.41 16.68 -11.97
N ALA A 32 -0.96 17.49 -11.02
CA ALA A 32 -0.06 17.05 -9.96
C ALA A 32 -0.71 15.95 -9.09
N MET A 33 -1.97 16.11 -8.70
CA MET A 33 -2.70 15.09 -7.95
C MET A 33 -2.81 13.77 -8.72
N GLU A 34 -3.14 13.83 -10.01
CA GLU A 34 -3.26 12.64 -10.86
C GLU A 34 -1.92 11.88 -10.97
N GLU A 35 -0.81 12.60 -11.15
CA GLU A 35 0.51 11.97 -11.21
C GLU A 35 0.91 11.37 -9.86
N LEU A 36 0.66 12.04 -8.74
CA LEU A 36 0.94 11.50 -7.40
C LEU A 36 0.15 10.22 -7.10
N ILE A 37 -1.13 10.17 -7.50
CA ILE A 37 -1.96 8.96 -7.37
C ILE A 37 -1.37 7.82 -8.22
N LYS A 38 -0.98 8.12 -9.46
CA LYS A 38 -0.37 7.15 -10.37
C LYS A 38 0.98 6.65 -9.85
N GLU A 39 1.79 7.50 -9.24
CA GLU A 39 3.02 7.10 -8.56
C GLU A 39 2.73 6.15 -7.39
N ALA A 40 1.78 6.48 -6.52
CA ALA A 40 1.37 5.63 -5.41
C ALA A 40 0.91 4.23 -5.89
N ILE A 41 0.05 4.19 -6.92
CA ILE A 41 -0.39 2.92 -7.54
C ILE A 41 0.81 2.12 -8.07
N ASN A 42 1.75 2.77 -8.74
CA ASN A 42 2.92 2.10 -9.28
C ASN A 42 3.87 1.58 -8.19
N GLN A 43 4.03 2.32 -7.10
CA GLN A 43 4.81 1.88 -5.94
C GLN A 43 4.16 0.67 -5.29
N GLU A 44 2.85 0.70 -5.07
CA GLU A 44 2.10 -0.42 -4.51
C GLU A 44 2.22 -1.67 -5.40
N ARG A 45 2.01 -1.53 -6.70
CA ARG A 45 2.18 -2.63 -7.67
C ARG A 45 3.58 -3.22 -7.62
N ARG A 46 4.63 -2.40 -7.53
CA ARG A 46 6.01 -2.89 -7.41
C ARG A 46 6.22 -3.69 -6.12
N ARG A 47 5.68 -3.23 -5.00
CA ARG A 47 5.74 -3.95 -3.71
C ARG A 47 5.03 -5.30 -3.78
N GLU A 48 3.85 -5.35 -4.38
CA GLU A 48 3.11 -6.60 -4.56
C GLU A 48 3.87 -7.58 -5.45
N LEU A 49 4.41 -7.11 -6.60
CA LEU A 49 5.22 -7.95 -7.48
C LEU A 49 6.50 -8.45 -6.80
N ASP A 50 7.17 -7.62 -6.01
CA ASP A 50 8.34 -8.03 -5.24
C ASP A 50 7.98 -9.09 -4.19
N LEU A 51 6.87 -8.91 -3.47
CA LEU A 51 6.35 -9.90 -2.53
C LEU A 51 6.10 -11.24 -3.21
N TYR A 52 5.38 -11.25 -4.34
CA TYR A 52 5.11 -12.47 -5.11
C TYR A 52 6.39 -13.13 -5.59
N LYS A 53 7.32 -12.34 -6.13
CA LYS A 53 8.61 -12.84 -6.59
C LYS A 53 9.37 -13.50 -5.45
N ARG A 54 9.54 -12.80 -4.32
CA ARG A 54 10.26 -13.33 -3.15
C ARG A 54 9.60 -14.58 -2.60
N TYR A 55 8.28 -14.61 -2.49
CA TYR A 55 7.56 -15.80 -2.06
C TYR A 55 7.80 -17.01 -2.98
N ALA A 56 7.90 -16.79 -4.30
CA ALA A 56 8.15 -17.84 -5.27
C ALA A 56 9.62 -18.29 -5.34
N THR A 57 10.58 -17.38 -5.15
CA THR A 57 11.99 -17.64 -5.45
C THR A 57 12.89 -17.77 -4.22
N ASP A 58 12.45 -17.36 -3.04
CA ASP A 58 13.23 -17.38 -1.80
C ASP A 58 12.58 -18.34 -0.78
N PRO A 59 13.12 -19.56 -0.60
CA PRO A 59 12.58 -20.55 0.32
C PRO A 59 12.59 -20.13 1.80
N ASP A 60 13.54 -19.29 2.21
CA ASP A 60 13.65 -18.83 3.60
C ASP A 60 12.59 -17.77 3.87
N PHE A 61 12.43 -16.82 2.94
CA PHE A 61 11.34 -15.84 2.98
C PHE A 61 9.97 -16.52 3.00
N LYS A 62 9.75 -17.51 2.12
CA LYS A 62 8.51 -18.29 2.07
C LYS A 62 8.18 -18.90 3.44
N ARG A 63 9.12 -19.64 4.03
CA ARG A 63 8.92 -20.31 5.32
C ARG A 63 8.62 -19.31 6.45
N GLY A 64 9.36 -18.20 6.50
CA GLY A 64 9.14 -17.16 7.51
C GLY A 64 7.78 -16.49 7.38
N LEU A 65 7.35 -16.20 6.15
CA LEU A 65 6.04 -15.60 5.89
C LEU A 65 4.90 -16.55 6.28
N GLU A 66 4.97 -17.81 5.87
CA GLU A 66 3.96 -18.83 6.21
C GLU A 66 3.84 -19.02 7.73
N ALA A 67 4.97 -19.15 8.43
CA ALA A 67 4.97 -19.26 9.88
C ALA A 67 4.32 -18.03 10.56
N SER A 68 4.60 -16.83 10.06
CA SER A 68 4.02 -15.58 10.59
C SER A 68 2.50 -15.54 10.41
N ILE A 69 2.00 -15.92 9.22
CA ILE A 69 0.57 -15.97 8.93
C ILE A 69 -0.13 -17.03 9.80
N ILE A 70 0.44 -18.22 9.89
CA ILE A 70 -0.10 -19.31 10.73
C ILE A 70 -0.20 -18.86 12.19
N GLN A 71 0.88 -18.27 12.73
CA GLN A 71 0.89 -17.78 14.10
C GLN A 71 -0.16 -16.69 14.34
N PHE A 72 -0.35 -15.78 13.38
CA PHE A 72 -1.39 -14.77 13.44
C PHE A 72 -2.78 -15.42 13.50
N LEU A 73 -3.11 -16.29 12.55
CA LEU A 73 -4.41 -16.96 12.47
C LEU A 73 -4.71 -17.82 13.70
N MET A 74 -3.70 -18.47 14.28
CA MET A 74 -3.87 -19.29 15.50
C MET A 74 -4.17 -18.44 16.75
N ARG A 75 -3.77 -17.17 16.76
CA ARG A 75 -3.95 -16.27 17.91
C ARG A 75 -5.20 -15.40 17.80
N SER A 76 -5.69 -15.18 16.59
CA SER A 76 -6.88 -14.37 16.32
C SER A 76 -8.17 -15.17 16.55
N LYS A 77 -9.17 -14.52 17.14
CA LYS A 77 -10.54 -15.08 17.17
C LYS A 77 -11.23 -14.87 15.81
N PRO A 78 -12.20 -15.71 15.42
CA PRO A 78 -12.93 -15.55 14.16
C PRO A 78 -13.55 -14.15 13.98
N GLU A 79 -14.16 -13.61 15.04
CA GLU A 79 -14.78 -12.28 15.04
C GLU A 79 -13.77 -11.15 14.80
N GLU A 80 -12.55 -11.29 15.33
CA GLU A 80 -11.46 -10.32 15.13
C GLU A 80 -10.89 -10.39 13.71
N LEU A 81 -10.99 -11.55 13.05
CA LEU A 81 -10.53 -11.72 11.67
C LEU A 81 -11.46 -11.00 10.70
N ASP A 82 -12.77 -11.02 10.92
CA ASP A 82 -13.75 -10.35 10.07
C ASP A 82 -13.54 -8.82 10.08
N ASP A 83 -13.33 -8.24 11.27
CA ASP A 83 -13.03 -6.80 11.43
C ASP A 83 -11.71 -6.38 10.75
N ILE A 84 -10.68 -7.23 10.79
CA ILE A 84 -9.35 -6.94 10.21
C ILE A 84 -9.36 -7.09 8.68
N LEU A 85 -10.06 -8.12 8.19
CA LEU A 85 -10.14 -8.48 6.78
C LEU A 85 -11.19 -7.66 6.02
N GLY A 86 -12.12 -7.02 6.73
CA GLY A 86 -13.16 -6.16 6.14
C GLY A 86 -14.17 -6.96 5.32
N ALA A 87 -14.62 -8.09 5.87
CA ALA A 87 -15.74 -8.88 5.34
C ALA A 87 -17.08 -8.35 5.88
#